data_AF-A0A5B9PKD2-F1
#
_entry.id   AF-A0A5B9PKD2-F1
#
_cell.length_a   1.000
_cell.length_b   1.000
_cell.length_c   1.000
_cell.angle_alpha   90.00
_cell.angle_beta   90.00
_cell.angle_gamma   90.00
#
_symmetry.space_group_name_H-M   'P 1'
#
loop_
_entity.id
_entity.type
_entity.pdbx_description
1 polymer ?
#
loop_
_entity_poly.entity_id
_entity_poly.type
_entity_poly.pdbx_seq_one_letter_code
_entity_poly.pdbx_strand_id
1 'polypeptide(L)'
;MKQILFVVCAGVLSVVLLIYATLASLSANGEIRRQRFREKIVADVDPLGQTSVYDGELLSMLADNERGRLASSLVLVSADLADPAFQRIVEFENLGELGMYSCENMKEFLATLKKLNRLESIFVETTSLPDGTFESFASLPNLKKLHLEQTVPAESIESFNELRPDVEVKCDFVN
;
A
#
# COMPACT_ATOMS: atom_id res chain seq x y z
N MET A 1 18.30 -33.65 45.80
CA MET A 1 18.35 -32.30 45.19
C MET A 1 18.44 -32.31 43.66
N LYS A 2 19.26 -33.14 43.00
CA LYS A 2 19.40 -33.14 41.53
C LYS A 2 18.12 -33.51 40.74
N GLN A 3 17.30 -34.45 41.21
CA GLN A 3 16.06 -34.87 40.53
C GLN A 3 14.95 -33.80 40.55
N ILE A 4 14.80 -33.06 41.65
CA ILE A 4 13.78 -32.01 41.79
C ILE A 4 14.09 -30.84 40.85
N LEU A 5 15.38 -30.47 40.72
CA LEU A 5 15.82 -29.43 39.79
C LEU A 5 15.54 -29.82 38.32
N PHE A 6 15.75 -31.08 37.95
CA PHE A 6 15.52 -31.57 36.59
C PHE A 6 14.02 -31.56 36.21
N VAL A 7 13.13 -31.93 37.14
CA VAL A 7 11.68 -31.91 36.92
C VAL A 7 11.14 -30.48 36.79
N VAL A 8 11.64 -29.54 37.58
CA VAL A 8 11.27 -28.12 37.47
C VAL A 8 11.73 -27.53 36.14
N CYS A 9 12.96 -27.82 35.69
CA CYS A 9 13.46 -27.36 34.39
C CYS A 9 12.66 -27.97 33.22
N ALA A 10 12.31 -29.25 33.28
CA ALA A 10 11.50 -29.90 32.25
C ALA A 10 10.06 -29.34 32.21
N GLY A 11 9.48 -29.03 33.37
CA GLY A 11 8.17 -28.39 33.48
C GLY A 11 8.15 -27.00 32.86
N VAL A 12 9.13 -26.15 33.19
CA VAL A 12 9.26 -24.79 32.61
C VAL A 12 9.44 -24.85 31.09
N LEU A 13 10.28 -25.77 30.58
CA LEU A 13 10.48 -25.94 29.14
C LEU A 13 9.19 -26.37 28.43
N SER A 14 8.39 -27.26 29.04
CA SER A 14 7.12 -27.72 28.46
C SER A 14 6.07 -26.60 28.34
N VAL A 15 5.98 -25.72 29.34
CA VAL A 15 5.05 -24.58 29.32
C VAL A 15 5.47 -23.57 28.27
N VAL A 16 6.78 -23.30 28.15
CA VAL A 16 7.31 -22.41 27.11
C VAL A 16 6.98 -22.94 25.71
N LEU A 17 7.20 -24.24 25.46
CA LEU A 17 6.86 -24.87 24.17
C LEU A 17 5.36 -24.78 23.85
N LEU A 18 4.49 -24.96 24.85
CA LEU A 18 3.04 -24.82 24.67
C LEU A 18 2.64 -23.38 24.33
N ILE A 19 3.24 -22.38 24.99
CA ILE A 19 3.01 -20.97 24.67
C ILE A 19 3.48 -20.66 23.25
N TYR A 20 4.66 -21.14 22.85
CA TYR A 20 5.13 -20.96 21.47
C TYR A 20 4.20 -21.64 20.45
N ALA A 21 3.73 -22.86 20.72
CA ALA A 21 2.83 -23.57 19.83
C ALA A 21 1.47 -22.88 19.68
N THR A 22 0.91 -22.33 20.77
CA THR A 22 -0.36 -21.58 20.70
C THR A 22 -0.20 -20.24 19.98
N LEU A 23 0.89 -19.52 20.22
CA LEU A 23 1.22 -18.29 19.47
C LEU A 23 1.42 -18.56 17.98
N ALA A 24 2.15 -19.62 17.64
CA ALA A 24 2.36 -20.03 16.26
C ALA A 24 1.03 -20.43 15.58
N SER A 25 0.15 -21.16 16.28
CA SER A 25 -1.18 -21.53 15.77
C SER A 25 -2.08 -20.30 15.60
N LEU A 26 -2.06 -19.34 16.53
CA LEU A 26 -2.84 -18.10 16.42
C LEU A 26 -2.37 -17.26 15.22
N SER A 27 -1.05 -17.13 15.04
CA SER A 27 -0.44 -16.46 13.89
C SER A 27 -0.81 -17.14 12.57
N ALA A 28 -0.70 -18.47 12.50
CA ALA A 28 -1.07 -19.25 11.31
C ALA A 28 -2.56 -19.11 10.97
N ASN A 29 -3.44 -19.10 11.97
CA ASN A 29 -4.87 -18.87 11.77
C ASN A 29 -5.15 -17.44 11.26
N GLY A 30 -4.38 -16.46 11.71
CA GLY A 30 -4.40 -15.10 11.19
C GLY A 30 -4.02 -15.07 9.70
N GLU A 31 -2.93 -15.72 9.33
CA GLU A 31 -2.46 -15.76 7.94
C GLU A 31 -3.44 -16.47 7.01
N ILE A 32 -4.00 -17.61 7.43
CA ILE A 32 -5.02 -18.31 6.64
C ILE A 32 -6.23 -17.42 6.38
N ARG A 33 -6.65 -16.61 7.36
CA ARG A 33 -7.75 -15.66 7.19
C ARG A 33 -7.38 -14.53 6.23
N ARG A 34 -6.18 -13.97 6.34
CA ARG A 34 -5.66 -12.94 5.43
C ARG A 34 -5.60 -13.48 4.00
N GLN A 35 -5.02 -14.66 3.82
CA GLN A 35 -4.90 -15.30 2.52
C GLN A 35 -6.26 -15.54 1.85
N ARG A 36 -7.23 -16.09 2.57
CA ARG A 36 -8.60 -16.26 2.04
C ARG A 36 -9.27 -14.94 1.68
N PHE A 37 -8.99 -13.89 2.44
CA PHE A 37 -9.52 -12.56 2.13
C PHE A 37 -8.90 -11.99 0.85
N ARG A 38 -7.57 -12.16 0.65
CA ARG A 38 -6.89 -11.82 -0.62
C ARG A 38 -7.48 -12.59 -1.80
N GLU A 39 -7.62 -13.91 -1.65
CA GLU A 39 -8.20 -14.79 -2.69
C GLU A 39 -9.60 -14.33 -3.10
N LYS A 40 -10.43 -13.92 -2.12
CA LYS A 40 -11.75 -13.37 -2.41
C LYS A 40 -11.68 -12.08 -3.23
N ILE A 41 -10.81 -11.13 -2.84
CA ILE A 41 -10.64 -9.88 -3.57
C ILE A 41 -10.19 -10.15 -5.01
N VAL A 42 -9.23 -11.05 -5.21
CA VAL A 42 -8.74 -11.42 -6.54
C VAL A 42 -9.82 -12.12 -7.37
N ALA A 43 -10.65 -12.96 -6.76
CA ALA A 43 -11.75 -13.63 -7.45
C ALA A 43 -12.85 -12.65 -7.89
N ASP A 44 -13.15 -11.66 -7.05
CA ASP A 44 -14.23 -10.69 -7.24
C ASP A 44 -13.77 -9.40 -7.95
N VAL A 45 -12.50 -9.30 -8.37
CA VAL A 45 -11.93 -8.07 -8.92
C VAL A 45 -12.71 -7.57 -10.14
N ASP A 46 -13.18 -6.33 -10.06
CA ASP A 46 -13.78 -5.62 -11.18
C ASP A 46 -12.74 -4.67 -11.78
N PRO A 47 -12.25 -4.91 -13.02
CA PRO A 47 -11.26 -4.04 -13.64
C PRO A 47 -11.69 -2.58 -13.77
N LEU A 48 -13.01 -2.32 -13.87
CA LEU A 48 -13.56 -0.97 -13.98
C LEU A 48 -13.95 -0.37 -12.62
N GLY A 49 -13.98 -1.21 -11.58
CA GLY A 49 -14.27 -0.83 -10.22
C GLY A 49 -13.02 -0.40 -9.47
N GLN A 50 -13.23 0.21 -8.31
CA GLN A 50 -12.17 0.50 -7.37
C GLN A 50 -11.80 -0.76 -6.60
N THR A 51 -10.51 -1.12 -6.59
CA THR A 51 -10.01 -2.26 -5.81
C THR A 51 -9.08 -1.78 -4.71
N SER A 52 -9.41 -2.10 -3.46
CA SER A 52 -8.56 -1.78 -2.31
C SER A 52 -7.47 -2.84 -2.12
N VAL A 53 -6.24 -2.37 -1.92
CA VAL A 53 -5.03 -3.18 -1.73
C VAL A 53 -4.38 -2.77 -0.42
N TYR A 54 -4.22 -3.70 0.51
CA TYR A 54 -3.72 -3.40 1.87
C TYR A 54 -2.35 -4.00 2.18
N ASP A 55 -1.80 -4.84 1.29
CA ASP A 55 -0.43 -5.36 1.41
C ASP A 55 0.16 -5.73 0.05
N GLY A 56 1.48 -5.93 0.02
CA GLY A 56 2.22 -6.27 -1.19
C GLY A 56 1.89 -7.65 -1.75
N GLU A 57 1.50 -8.60 -0.90
CA GLU A 57 1.09 -9.94 -1.33
C GLU A 57 -0.21 -9.89 -2.14
N LEU A 58 -1.21 -9.12 -1.70
CA LEU A 58 -2.44 -8.89 -2.46
C LEU A 58 -2.14 -8.20 -3.80
N LEU A 59 -1.27 -7.19 -3.81
CA LEU A 59 -0.88 -6.55 -5.07
C LEU A 59 -0.23 -7.56 -6.03
N SER A 60 0.66 -8.41 -5.52
CA SER A 60 1.29 -9.46 -6.30
C SER A 60 0.27 -10.46 -6.86
N MET A 61 -0.68 -10.90 -6.05
CA MET A 61 -1.75 -11.80 -6.49
C MET A 61 -2.63 -11.16 -7.58
N LEU A 62 -2.94 -9.86 -7.47
CA LEU A 62 -3.65 -9.11 -8.50
C LEU A 62 -2.82 -8.95 -9.77
N ALA A 63 -1.51 -8.70 -9.63
CA ALA A 63 -0.58 -8.59 -10.74
C ALA A 63 -0.36 -9.94 -11.45
N ASP A 64 -0.44 -11.07 -10.74
CA ASP A 64 -0.39 -12.40 -11.34
C ASP A 64 -1.72 -12.81 -12.00
N ASN A 65 -2.83 -12.18 -11.60
CA ASN A 65 -4.16 -12.42 -12.16
C ASN A 65 -4.42 -11.61 -13.44
N GLU A 66 -4.85 -12.28 -14.52
CA GLU A 66 -5.13 -11.62 -15.80
C GLU A 66 -6.19 -10.51 -15.70
N ARG A 67 -7.24 -10.73 -14.91
CA ARG A 67 -8.30 -9.74 -14.70
C ARG A 67 -7.84 -8.63 -13.76
N GLY A 68 -7.05 -8.96 -12.74
CA GLY A 68 -6.45 -8.00 -11.82
C GLY A 68 -5.56 -6.98 -12.52
N ARG A 69 -4.68 -7.42 -13.45
CA ARG A 69 -3.83 -6.51 -14.25
C ARG A 69 -4.61 -5.51 -15.11
N LEU A 70 -5.89 -5.78 -15.38
CA LEU A 70 -6.74 -4.85 -16.14
C LEU A 70 -7.33 -3.73 -15.28
N ALA A 71 -7.11 -3.74 -13.96
CA ALA A 71 -7.66 -2.73 -13.05
C ALA A 71 -7.28 -1.30 -13.47
N SER A 72 -8.29 -0.44 -13.54
CA SER A 72 -8.14 0.98 -13.85
C SER A 72 -8.07 1.87 -12.60
N SER A 73 -8.51 1.36 -11.44
CA SER A 73 -8.54 2.11 -10.18
C SER A 73 -8.10 1.23 -9.01
N LEU A 74 -7.00 1.60 -8.36
CA LEU A 74 -6.48 0.94 -7.16
C LEU A 74 -6.43 1.94 -6.00
N VAL A 75 -6.78 1.48 -4.80
CA VAL A 75 -6.60 2.26 -3.56
C VAL A 75 -5.71 1.48 -2.62
N LEU A 76 -4.54 2.03 -2.32
CA LEU A 76 -3.61 1.48 -1.35
C LEU A 76 -4.03 1.94 0.04
N VAL A 77 -4.24 1.00 0.96
CA VAL A 77 -4.79 1.27 2.30
C VAL A 77 -3.85 0.74 3.35
N SER A 78 -3.35 1.62 4.22
CA SER A 78 -2.46 1.23 5.33
C SER A 78 -1.24 0.41 4.90
N ALA A 79 -0.70 0.72 3.71
CA ALA A 79 0.38 -0.01 3.09
C ALA A 79 1.75 0.59 3.41
N ASP A 80 2.72 -0.27 3.68
CA ASP A 80 4.14 0.08 3.66
C ASP A 80 4.65 0.01 2.22
N LEU A 81 4.82 1.17 1.58
CA LEU A 81 5.22 1.26 0.18
C LEU A 81 6.72 0.99 -0.06
N ALA A 82 7.48 0.69 1.00
CA ALA A 82 8.83 0.12 0.88
C ALA A 82 8.82 -1.39 0.58
N ASP A 83 7.68 -2.08 0.76
CA ASP A 83 7.58 -3.48 0.34
C ASP A 83 7.84 -3.58 -1.18
N PRO A 84 8.88 -4.33 -1.61
CA PRO A 84 9.24 -4.45 -3.02
C PRO A 84 8.10 -4.93 -3.92
N ALA A 85 7.11 -5.64 -3.38
CA ALA A 85 5.94 -6.06 -4.13
C ALA A 85 5.16 -4.88 -4.70
N PHE A 86 5.14 -3.70 -4.04
CA PHE A 86 4.48 -2.51 -4.59
C PHE A 86 5.11 -1.98 -5.87
N GLN A 87 6.33 -2.38 -6.20
CA GLN A 87 6.96 -2.05 -7.48
C GLN A 87 6.25 -2.72 -8.66
N ARG A 88 5.50 -3.79 -8.41
CA ARG A 88 4.66 -4.46 -9.41
C ARG A 88 3.44 -3.66 -9.84
N ILE A 89 3.18 -2.48 -9.22
CA ILE A 89 2.13 -1.56 -9.67
C ILE A 89 2.27 -1.19 -11.16
N VAL A 90 3.48 -1.28 -11.73
CA VAL A 90 3.74 -1.05 -13.16
C VAL A 90 3.09 -2.05 -14.10
N GLU A 91 2.71 -3.23 -13.60
CA GLU A 91 2.05 -4.28 -14.38
C GLU A 91 0.57 -3.96 -14.65
N PHE A 92 0.02 -2.95 -13.98
CA PHE A 92 -1.35 -2.46 -14.16
C PHE A 92 -1.36 -1.35 -15.22
N GLU A 93 -1.08 -1.71 -16.47
CA GLU A 93 -0.91 -0.75 -17.58
C GLU A 93 -2.17 0.10 -17.87
N ASN A 94 -3.34 -0.36 -17.40
CA ASN A 94 -4.61 0.36 -17.51
C ASN A 94 -4.90 1.30 -16.34
N LEU A 95 -4.03 1.34 -15.31
CA LEU A 95 -4.26 2.12 -14.11
C LEU A 95 -4.34 3.61 -14.44
N GLY A 96 -5.53 4.16 -14.26
CA GLY A 96 -5.86 5.57 -14.45
C GLY A 96 -5.98 6.34 -13.15
N GLU A 97 -6.34 5.65 -12.07
CA GLU A 97 -6.60 6.23 -10.77
C GLU A 97 -5.84 5.46 -9.67
N LEU A 98 -5.15 6.21 -8.82
CA LEU A 98 -4.44 5.66 -7.66
C LEU A 98 -4.80 6.45 -6.40
N GLY A 99 -5.42 5.78 -5.44
CA GLY A 99 -5.60 6.29 -4.08
C GLY A 99 -4.51 5.77 -3.15
N MET A 100 -4.07 6.62 -2.23
CA MET A 100 -3.19 6.24 -1.11
C MET A 100 -3.79 6.75 0.18
N TYR A 101 -4.26 5.83 1.01
CA TYR A 101 -4.87 6.10 2.31
C TYR A 101 -4.00 5.54 3.42
N SER A 102 -3.57 6.38 4.36
CA SER A 102 -2.78 5.96 5.51
C SER A 102 -1.51 5.18 5.17
N CYS A 103 -0.85 5.50 4.04
CA CYS A 103 0.35 4.79 3.59
C CYS A 103 1.64 5.44 4.13
N GLU A 104 2.74 4.69 4.09
CA GLU A 104 4.07 5.16 4.49
C GLU A 104 5.16 4.77 3.48
N ASN A 105 6.35 5.33 3.64
CA ASN A 105 7.56 5.01 2.85
C ASN A 105 7.42 5.17 1.31
N MET A 106 6.67 6.18 0.85
CA MET A 106 6.32 6.32 -0.58
C MET A 106 7.47 6.74 -1.52
N LYS A 107 8.65 7.10 -1.01
CA LYS A 107 9.72 7.74 -1.82
C LYS A 107 10.12 6.91 -3.04
N GLU A 108 10.38 5.62 -2.86
CA GLU A 108 10.77 4.72 -3.95
C GLU A 108 9.57 4.35 -4.83
N PHE A 109 8.40 4.22 -4.21
CA PHE A 109 7.15 3.93 -4.91
C PHE A 109 6.76 5.04 -5.93
N LEU A 110 6.90 6.32 -5.56
CA LEU A 110 6.62 7.45 -6.44
C LEU A 110 7.47 7.45 -7.73
N ALA A 111 8.73 7.02 -7.65
CA ALA A 111 9.60 6.95 -8.82
C ALA A 111 9.06 5.95 -9.87
N THR A 112 8.37 4.91 -9.40
CA THR A 112 7.84 3.83 -10.23
C THR A 112 6.55 4.22 -10.94
N LEU A 113 5.76 5.12 -10.36
CA LEU A 113 4.53 5.65 -10.98
C LEU A 113 4.78 6.34 -12.33
N LYS A 114 6.00 6.83 -12.60
CA LYS A 114 6.36 7.44 -13.90
C LYS A 114 6.21 6.49 -15.09
N LYS A 115 6.21 5.18 -14.85
CA LYS A 115 6.02 4.16 -15.89
C LYS A 115 4.55 3.94 -16.24
N LEU A 116 3.62 4.42 -15.40
CA LEU A 116 2.18 4.30 -15.60
C LEU A 116 1.67 5.42 -16.49
N ASN A 117 1.81 5.22 -17.80
CA ASN A 117 1.44 6.23 -18.79
C ASN A 117 -0.06 6.56 -18.84
N ARG A 118 -0.92 5.78 -18.19
CA ARG A 118 -2.35 6.05 -18.12
C ARG A 118 -2.79 6.67 -16.81
N LEU A 119 -1.89 6.85 -15.84
CA LEU A 119 -2.23 7.39 -14.53
C LEU A 119 -2.56 8.89 -14.67
N GLU A 120 -3.83 9.23 -14.48
CA GLU A 120 -4.36 10.59 -14.64
C GLU A 120 -4.80 11.21 -13.31
N SER A 121 -5.12 10.39 -12.30
CA SER A 121 -5.63 10.87 -11.02
C SER A 121 -4.90 10.23 -9.85
N ILE A 122 -4.43 11.06 -8.92
CA ILE A 122 -3.90 10.63 -7.63
C ILE A 122 -4.74 11.24 -6.51
N PHE A 123 -5.14 10.39 -5.56
CA PHE A 123 -5.77 10.79 -4.31
C PHE A 123 -4.85 10.40 -3.15
N VAL A 124 -4.61 11.31 -2.21
CA VAL A 124 -3.79 11.05 -1.03
C VAL A 124 -4.46 11.56 0.23
N GLU A 125 -4.60 10.69 1.21
CA GLU A 125 -5.19 10.98 2.51
C GLU A 125 -4.35 10.35 3.63
N THR A 126 -4.12 11.11 4.70
CA THR A 126 -3.42 10.65 5.92
C THR A 126 -2.10 9.90 5.64
N THR A 127 -1.40 10.26 4.58
CA THR A 127 -0.21 9.53 4.08
C THR A 127 1.02 10.42 4.21
N SER A 128 2.12 9.85 4.72
CA SER A 128 3.37 10.60 4.91
C SER A 128 3.96 11.04 3.58
N LEU A 129 4.03 12.36 3.35
CA LEU A 129 4.62 12.96 2.15
C LEU A 129 6.09 13.37 2.44
N PRO A 130 7.10 12.63 1.97
CA PRO A 130 8.51 13.03 2.13
C PRO A 130 8.86 14.26 1.28
N ASP A 131 9.97 14.91 1.60
CA ASP A 131 10.55 15.95 0.74
C ASP A 131 10.75 15.43 -0.70
N GLY A 132 10.45 16.26 -1.69
CA GLY A 132 10.52 15.85 -3.10
C GLY A 132 9.25 15.20 -3.65
N THR A 133 8.20 15.06 -2.83
CA THR A 133 6.93 14.42 -3.24
C THR A 133 6.26 15.17 -4.39
N PHE A 134 6.18 16.51 -4.31
CA PHE A 134 5.49 17.32 -5.31
C PHE A 134 6.25 17.37 -6.63
N GLU A 135 7.58 17.39 -6.60
CA GLU A 135 8.44 17.26 -7.78
C GLU A 135 8.25 15.88 -8.44
N SER A 136 8.07 14.84 -7.62
CA SER A 136 7.77 13.50 -8.11
C SER A 136 6.40 13.44 -8.79
N PHE A 137 5.35 14.00 -8.17
CA PHE A 137 4.04 14.14 -8.80
C PHE A 137 4.10 14.97 -10.08
N ALA A 138 4.88 16.06 -10.10
CA ALA A 138 4.99 16.94 -11.25
C ALA A 138 5.63 16.23 -12.46
N SER A 139 6.48 15.23 -12.19
CA SER A 139 7.13 14.41 -13.22
C SER A 139 6.26 13.29 -13.79
N LEU A 140 5.01 13.12 -13.31
CA LEU A 140 4.08 12.14 -13.86
C LEU A 140 3.48 12.67 -15.18
N PRO A 141 3.72 11.99 -16.31
CA PRO A 141 3.57 12.58 -17.65
C PRO A 141 2.11 12.89 -18.01
N ASN A 142 1.16 12.12 -17.48
CA ASN A 142 -0.26 12.24 -17.83
C ASN A 142 -1.16 12.55 -16.64
N LEU A 143 -0.57 12.93 -15.49
CA LEU A 143 -1.35 13.34 -14.33
C LEU A 143 -2.18 14.57 -14.70
N LYS A 144 -3.46 14.56 -14.34
CA LYS A 144 -4.44 15.64 -14.56
C LYS A 144 -5.10 16.08 -13.28
N LYS A 145 -5.16 15.21 -12.25
CA LYS A 145 -5.81 15.49 -10.97
C LYS A 145 -4.93 15.04 -9.82
N LEU A 146 -4.73 15.94 -8.86
CA LEU A 146 -4.10 15.65 -7.59
C LEU A 146 -5.03 16.11 -6.48
N HIS A 147 -5.55 15.17 -5.70
CA HIS A 147 -6.42 15.46 -4.57
C HIS A 147 -5.71 15.06 -3.26
N LEU A 148 -5.63 16.01 -2.34
CA LEU A 148 -4.96 15.89 -1.06
C LEU A 148 -5.97 16.16 0.07
N GLU A 149 -6.33 15.11 0.81
CA GLU A 149 -7.19 15.18 2.00
C GLU A 149 -6.32 15.09 3.25
N GLN A 150 -5.42 16.07 3.42
CA GLN A 150 -4.53 16.20 4.57
C GLN A 150 -3.86 17.56 4.59
N THR A 151 -3.24 17.93 5.71
CA THR A 151 -2.50 19.18 5.83
C THR A 151 -1.24 19.17 4.97
N VAL A 152 -1.09 20.18 4.13
CA VAL A 152 0.10 20.37 3.30
C VAL A 152 0.49 21.85 3.26
N PRO A 153 1.79 22.18 3.20
CA PRO A 153 2.22 23.57 3.19
C PRO A 153 1.76 24.28 1.92
N ALA A 154 1.23 25.51 2.06
CA ALA A 154 0.74 26.31 0.94
C ALA A 154 1.77 26.45 -0.19
N GLU A 155 3.04 26.69 0.17
CA GLU A 155 4.14 26.86 -0.78
C GLU A 155 4.38 25.63 -1.66
N SER A 156 4.06 24.44 -1.16
CA SER A 156 4.19 23.20 -1.93
C SER A 156 3.14 23.12 -3.03
N ILE A 157 1.91 23.55 -2.72
CA ILE A 157 0.80 23.61 -3.70
C ILE A 157 1.07 24.71 -4.73
N GLU A 158 1.52 25.88 -4.29
CA GLU A 158 1.88 26.99 -5.18
C GLU A 158 2.99 26.57 -6.16
N SER A 159 4.10 26.03 -5.64
CA SER A 159 5.23 25.56 -6.45
C SER A 159 4.82 24.46 -7.43
N PHE A 160 3.95 23.53 -7.00
CA PHE A 160 3.43 22.49 -7.88
C PHE A 160 2.58 23.07 -9.01
N ASN A 161 1.68 24.00 -8.72
CA ASN A 161 0.82 24.65 -9.71
C ASN A 161 1.62 25.49 -10.73
N GLU A 162 2.75 26.08 -10.32
CA GLU A 162 3.67 26.76 -11.24
C GLU A 162 4.33 25.79 -12.22
N LEU A 163 4.72 24.59 -11.74
CA LEU A 163 5.34 23.56 -12.56
C LEU A 163 4.34 22.83 -13.47
N ARG A 164 3.11 22.62 -12.98
CA ARG A 164 2.06 21.84 -13.64
C ARG A 164 0.72 22.57 -13.59
N PRO A 165 0.58 23.73 -14.26
CA PRO A 165 -0.67 24.49 -14.30
C PRO A 165 -1.80 23.76 -15.04
N ASP A 166 -1.48 22.67 -15.74
CA ASP A 166 -2.41 21.77 -16.40
C ASP A 166 -3.09 20.76 -15.44
N VAL A 167 -2.58 20.59 -14.22
CA VAL A 167 -3.11 19.65 -13.22
C VAL A 167 -4.09 20.35 -12.29
N GLU A 168 -5.31 19.81 -12.18
CA GLU A 168 -6.30 20.23 -11.18
C GLU A 168 -5.86 19.74 -9.80
N VAL A 169 -5.49 20.68 -8.92
CA VAL A 169 -5.15 20.39 -7.52
C VAL A 169 -6.32 20.74 -6.61
N LYS A 170 -6.73 19.78 -5.78
CA LYS A 170 -7.65 19.99 -4.65
C LYS A 170 -6.93 19.68 -3.36
N CYS A 171 -6.98 20.59 -2.41
CA CYS A 171 -6.36 20.44 -1.11
C CYS A 171 -7.31 21.01 -0.05
N ASP A 172 -7.90 20.14 0.76
CA ASP A 172 -8.94 20.54 1.72
C ASP A 172 -8.37 21.22 2.96
N PHE A 173 -7.09 20.99 3.26
CA PHE A 173 -6.41 21.51 4.45
C PHE A 173 -5.06 22.11 4.06
N VAL A 174 -5.02 23.41 3.74
CA VAL A 174 -3.77 24.14 3.55
C VAL A 174 -3.39 24.84 4.86
N ASN A 175 -2.10 24.81 5.23
CA ASN A 175 -1.56 25.52 6.40
C ASN A 175 -0.47 26.51 6.00
#